data_AF-A0A835WX28-F1
#
_entry.id   AF-A0A835WX28-F1
#
_cell.length_a   1.000
_cell.length_b   1.000
_cell.length_c   1.000
_cell.angle_alpha   90.00
_cell.angle_beta   90.00
_cell.angle_gamma   90.00
#
_symmetry.space_group_name_H-M   'P 1'
#
loop_
_entity.id
_entity.type
_entity.pdbx_description
1 polymer ?
#
loop_
_entity_poly.entity_id
_entity_poly.type
_entity_poly.pdbx_seq_one_letter_code
_entity_poly.pdbx_strand_id
1 'polypeptide(L)'
;MDLQQLMNFRTITLDLQNQLKTNLPQIRLLLKRSPAMCYTKITEIGFAVGKKYNIKLIVNFPHRGKINDFDSYGKQDLSIIVDQTKTNFPIERNVIKSKAKEIFGDIKVKDAYMYEGKEGVKVFFENGRIDILPHSLHVWCKFSEQVLDFCDWLFVNVYQLESE
;
A
#
# COMPACT_ATOMS: atom_id res chain seq x y z
N MET A 1 0.04 3.17 -31.41
CA MET A 1 0.42 2.10 -30.45
C MET A 1 -0.05 2.61 -29.11
N ASP A 2 -1.28 2.27 -28.73
CA ASP A 2 -1.91 2.79 -27.52
C ASP A 2 -1.16 2.25 -26.31
N LEU A 3 -0.52 3.16 -25.57
CA LEU A 3 -0.01 2.88 -24.23
C LEU A 3 -1.23 2.87 -23.30
N GLN A 4 -1.93 1.74 -23.21
CA GLN A 4 -2.70 1.45 -22.01
C GLN A 4 -1.71 1.46 -20.85
N GLN A 5 -1.72 2.54 -20.08
CA GLN A 5 -0.83 2.70 -18.95
C GLN A 5 -1.31 1.78 -17.84
N LEU A 6 -0.69 0.61 -17.71
CA LEU A 6 -0.93 -0.34 -16.64
C LEU A 6 -1.02 0.38 -15.29
N MET A 7 -2.16 0.23 -14.62
CA MET A 7 -2.35 0.74 -13.27
C MET A 7 -1.48 -0.08 -12.31
N ASN A 8 -0.29 0.44 -11.99
CA ASN A 8 0.67 -0.22 -11.13
C ASN A 8 0.93 0.57 -9.83
N PHE A 9 1.45 -0.14 -8.83
CA PHE A 9 1.69 0.41 -7.49
C PHE A 9 2.67 1.59 -7.55
N ARG A 10 3.68 1.52 -8.42
CA ARG A 10 4.62 2.63 -8.65
C ARG A 10 3.93 3.91 -9.10
N THR A 11 3.04 3.83 -10.09
CA THR A 11 2.33 5.00 -10.63
C THR A 11 1.47 5.66 -9.56
N ILE A 12 0.73 4.85 -8.81
CA ILE A 12 -0.18 5.32 -7.75
C ILE A 12 0.59 5.95 -6.60
N THR A 13 1.69 5.32 -6.16
CA THR A 13 2.52 5.86 -5.08
C THR A 13 3.25 7.13 -5.51
N LEU A 14 3.64 7.25 -6.77
CA LEU A 14 4.23 8.48 -7.31
C LEU A 14 3.22 9.65 -7.34
N ASP A 15 1.97 9.42 -7.77
CA ASP A 15 0.92 10.45 -7.69
C ASP A 15 0.67 10.84 -6.23
N LEU A 16 0.56 9.87 -5.32
CA LEU A 16 0.40 10.12 -3.89
C LEU A 16 1.55 10.99 -3.33
N GLN A 17 2.80 10.64 -3.63
CA GLN A 17 3.97 11.41 -3.20
C GLN A 17 3.93 12.84 -3.76
N ASN A 18 3.55 13.02 -5.03
CA ASN A 18 3.43 14.35 -5.65
C ASN A 18 2.32 15.19 -4.99
N GLN A 19 1.17 14.60 -4.68
CA GLN A 19 0.08 15.31 -3.99
C GLN A 19 0.48 15.68 -2.56
N LEU A 20 1.10 14.77 -1.81
CA LEU A 20 1.57 15.04 -0.45
C LEU A 20 2.65 16.14 -0.44
N LYS A 21 3.59 16.10 -1.41
CA LYS A 21 4.63 17.12 -1.57
C LYS A 21 4.06 18.50 -1.88
N THR A 22 3.11 18.58 -2.82
CA THR A 22 2.44 19.84 -3.18
C THR A 22 1.66 20.44 -2.00
N ASN A 23 1.05 19.59 -1.16
CA ASN A 23 0.31 20.02 0.02
C ASN A 23 1.17 20.18 1.29
N LEU A 24 2.48 19.96 1.21
CA LEU A 24 3.37 19.92 2.38
C LEU A 24 3.34 21.19 3.25
N PRO A 25 3.25 22.43 2.70
CA PRO A 25 3.12 23.63 3.53
C PRO A 25 1.87 23.60 4.42
N GLN A 26 0.72 23.18 3.87
CA GLN A 26 -0.54 23.06 4.61
C GLN A 26 -0.44 21.94 5.66
N ILE A 27 0.12 20.79 5.29
CA ILE A 27 0.36 19.66 6.21
C ILE A 27 1.18 20.12 7.42
N ARG A 28 2.29 20.83 7.20
CA ARG A 28 3.16 21.36 8.26
C ARG A 28 2.41 22.34 9.17
N LEU A 29 1.59 23.21 8.60
CA LEU A 29 0.77 24.15 9.38
C LEU A 29 -0.24 23.42 10.26
N LEU A 30 -0.94 22.41 9.71
CA LEU A 30 -1.93 21.63 10.44
C LEU A 30 -1.29 20.79 11.55
N LEU A 31 -0.10 20.21 11.30
CA LEU A 31 0.60 19.42 12.30
C LEU A 31 0.99 20.24 13.54
N LYS A 32 1.43 21.49 13.34
CA LYS A 32 1.70 22.44 14.44
C LYS A 32 0.46 22.75 15.28
N ARG A 33 -0.74 22.70 14.69
CA ARG A 33 -2.01 22.91 15.39
C ARG A 33 -2.46 21.66 16.13
N SER A 34 -2.48 20.52 15.44
CA SER A 34 -2.93 19.24 15.98
C SER A 34 -2.52 18.08 15.06
N PRO A 35 -1.94 16.99 15.60
CA PRO A 35 -1.69 15.77 14.85
C PRO A 35 -2.94 15.18 14.20
N ALA A 36 -4.10 15.28 14.85
CA ALA A 36 -5.36 14.74 14.32
C ALA A 36 -5.79 15.49 13.06
N MET A 37 -5.70 16.83 13.04
CA MET A 37 -6.01 17.62 11.85
C MET A 37 -5.06 17.34 10.69
N CYS A 38 -3.76 17.18 10.98
CA CYS A 38 -2.77 16.79 9.99
C CYS A 38 -3.11 15.41 9.39
N TYR A 39 -3.43 14.43 10.24
CA TYR A 39 -3.83 13.09 9.83
C TYR A 39 -5.09 13.10 8.95
N THR A 40 -6.12 13.88 9.32
CA THR A 40 -7.32 14.05 8.49
C THR A 40 -6.97 14.57 7.10
N LYS A 41 -6.14 15.62 7.01
CA LYS A 41 -5.75 16.19 5.72
C LYS A 41 -4.94 15.20 4.86
N ILE A 42 -4.03 14.45 5.45
CA ILE A 42 -3.25 13.42 4.75
C ILE A 42 -4.17 12.30 4.25
N THR A 43 -5.15 11.90 5.06
CA THR A 43 -6.16 10.89 4.70
C THR A 43 -7.03 11.37 3.53
N GLU A 44 -7.48 12.63 3.55
CA GLU A 44 -8.22 13.24 2.44
C GLU A 44 -7.41 13.23 1.14
N ILE A 45 -6.12 13.56 1.19
CA ILE A 45 -5.22 13.50 0.04
C ILE A 45 -5.12 12.05 -0.48
N GLY A 46 -4.92 11.08 0.41
CA GLY A 46 -4.87 9.67 0.07
C GLY A 46 -6.15 9.19 -0.63
N PHE A 47 -7.33 9.54 -0.09
CA PHE A 47 -8.61 9.20 -0.70
C PHE A 47 -8.82 9.88 -2.06
N ALA A 48 -8.43 11.14 -2.21
CA ALA A 48 -8.54 11.86 -3.48
C ALA A 48 -7.68 11.21 -4.57
N VAL A 49 -6.46 10.78 -4.23
CA VAL A 49 -5.58 10.04 -5.16
C VAL A 49 -6.18 8.67 -5.47
N GLY A 50 -6.52 7.88 -4.45
CA GLY A 50 -7.06 6.53 -4.62
C GLY A 50 -8.32 6.50 -5.49
N LYS A 51 -9.20 7.52 -5.37
CA LYS A 51 -10.42 7.64 -6.18
C LYS A 51 -10.14 7.65 -7.69
N LYS A 52 -9.01 8.21 -8.14
CA LYS A 52 -8.61 8.20 -9.57
C LYS A 52 -8.36 6.78 -10.10
N TYR A 53 -8.08 5.86 -9.20
CA TYR A 53 -7.67 4.48 -9.46
C TYR A 53 -8.69 3.47 -8.93
N ASN A 54 -9.90 3.92 -8.56
CA ASN A 54 -10.96 3.10 -7.96
C ASN A 54 -10.53 2.27 -6.73
N ILE A 55 -9.64 2.83 -5.89
CA ILE A 55 -9.15 2.23 -4.65
C ILE A 55 -9.19 3.25 -3.50
N LYS A 56 -9.01 2.81 -2.25
CA LYS A 56 -8.74 3.71 -1.12
C LYS A 56 -7.28 3.61 -0.70
N LEU A 57 -6.58 4.74 -0.64
CA LEU A 57 -5.21 4.83 -0.13
C LEU A 57 -5.21 5.47 1.25
N ILE A 58 -4.48 4.87 2.19
CA ILE A 58 -4.34 5.37 3.56
C ILE A 58 -2.86 5.38 3.92
N VAL A 59 -2.30 6.58 4.12
CA VAL A 59 -0.96 6.74 4.68
C VAL A 59 -1.04 6.53 6.19
N ASN A 60 -0.29 5.57 6.71
CA ASN A 60 -0.33 5.19 8.11
C ASN A 60 0.88 5.76 8.87
N PHE A 61 0.69 5.96 10.18
CA PHE A 61 1.74 6.40 11.10
C PHE A 61 1.80 5.44 12.29
N PRO A 62 2.41 4.24 12.13
CA PRO A 62 2.30 3.15 13.11
C PRO A 62 2.96 3.44 14.46
N HIS A 63 3.85 4.44 14.51
CA HIS A 63 4.56 4.82 15.72
C HIS A 63 4.43 6.31 16.01
N ARG A 64 4.43 6.67 17.29
CA ARG A 64 4.41 8.08 17.72
C ARG A 64 5.58 8.83 17.07
N GLY A 65 5.28 10.02 16.55
CA GLY A 65 6.28 10.89 15.94
C GLY A 65 6.58 10.60 14.47
N LYS A 66 6.13 9.46 13.89
CA LYS A 66 6.30 9.18 12.45
C LYS A 66 5.65 10.22 11.54
N ILE A 67 4.57 10.86 11.99
CA ILE A 67 3.94 11.97 11.28
C ILE A 67 4.83 13.23 11.19
N ASN A 68 5.99 13.28 11.83
CA ASN A 68 6.97 14.36 11.64
C ASN A 68 8.00 14.03 10.54
N ASP A 69 8.05 12.79 10.06
CA ASP A 69 8.98 12.33 9.02
C ASP A 69 8.37 12.57 7.63
N PHE A 70 8.33 13.86 7.24
CA PHE A 70 7.71 14.29 5.98
C PHE A 70 8.32 13.63 4.74
N ASP A 71 9.60 13.27 4.79
CA ASP A 71 10.30 12.67 3.64
C ASP A 71 9.85 11.24 3.37
N SER A 72 9.27 10.58 4.38
CA SER A 72 8.75 9.20 4.29
C SER A 72 7.32 9.11 3.74
N TYR A 73 6.64 10.25 3.57
CA TYR A 73 5.24 10.30 3.17
C TYR A 73 5.03 9.68 1.78
N GLY A 74 4.21 8.63 1.70
CA GLY A 74 3.95 7.90 0.46
C GLY A 74 5.11 7.00 0.00
N LYS A 75 6.14 6.79 0.83
CA LYS A 75 7.31 5.93 0.55
C LYS A 75 7.43 4.73 1.50
N GLN A 76 6.51 4.64 2.47
CA GLN A 76 6.39 3.56 3.44
C GLN A 76 4.99 3.60 4.06
N ASP A 77 4.65 2.55 4.83
CA ASP A 77 3.49 2.51 5.72
C ASP A 77 2.16 2.87 5.03
N LEU A 78 1.81 2.15 3.96
CA LEU A 78 0.64 2.43 3.12
C LEU A 78 -0.36 1.27 3.12
N SER A 79 -1.64 1.59 3.28
CA SER A 79 -2.73 0.65 3.07
C SER A 79 -3.46 0.98 1.77
N ILE A 80 -3.78 -0.06 1.00
CA ILE A 80 -4.60 0.00 -0.20
C ILE A 80 -5.82 -0.89 0.03
N ILE A 81 -7.01 -0.32 -0.01
CA ILE A 81 -8.26 -1.08 -0.01
C ILE A 81 -8.75 -1.11 -1.45
N VAL A 82 -8.83 -2.31 -2.01
CA VAL A 82 -9.21 -2.53 -3.41
C VAL A 82 -10.71 -2.77 -3.50
N ASP A 83 -11.19 -3.88 -2.93
CA ASP A 83 -12.60 -4.26 -2.99
C ASP A 83 -12.99 -5.05 -1.76
N GLN A 84 -13.72 -4.42 -0.84
CA GLN A 84 -14.14 -5.02 0.44
C GLN A 84 -15.09 -6.22 0.28
N THR A 85 -15.68 -6.41 -0.90
CA THR A 85 -16.54 -7.56 -1.18
C THR A 85 -15.72 -8.83 -1.45
N LYS A 86 -14.45 -8.71 -1.87
CA LYS A 86 -13.57 -9.86 -2.11
C LYS A 86 -13.19 -10.54 -0.78
N THR A 87 -13.48 -11.83 -0.69
CA THR A 87 -13.17 -12.68 0.48
C THR A 87 -12.13 -13.76 0.20
N ASN A 88 -11.79 -13.99 -1.07
CA ASN A 88 -10.84 -15.02 -1.51
C ASN A 88 -9.88 -14.46 -2.57
N PHE A 89 -8.67 -15.03 -2.64
CA PHE A 89 -7.73 -14.71 -3.71
C PHE A 89 -8.14 -15.35 -5.03
N PRO A 90 -7.86 -14.71 -6.19
CA PRO A 90 -8.06 -15.32 -7.50
C PRO A 90 -7.01 -16.38 -7.85
N ILE A 91 -5.92 -16.46 -7.07
CA ILE A 91 -4.83 -17.43 -7.22
C ILE A 91 -4.55 -18.11 -5.89
N GLU A 92 -3.91 -19.29 -5.93
CA GLU A 92 -3.52 -20.00 -4.71
C GLU A 92 -2.52 -19.17 -3.87
N ARG A 93 -2.71 -19.18 -2.55
CA ARG A 93 -1.80 -18.49 -1.62
C ARG A 93 -0.35 -18.93 -1.79
N ASN A 94 -0.11 -20.21 -2.09
CA ASN A 94 1.23 -20.73 -2.27
C ASN A 94 1.94 -20.07 -3.46
N VAL A 95 1.22 -19.63 -4.50
CA VAL A 95 1.80 -18.84 -5.60
C VAL A 95 2.29 -17.48 -5.09
N ILE A 96 1.48 -16.78 -4.28
CA ILE A 96 1.86 -15.52 -3.64
C ILE A 96 3.11 -15.71 -2.76
N LYS A 97 3.13 -16.77 -1.95
CA LYS A 97 4.25 -17.08 -1.05
C LYS A 97 5.54 -17.40 -1.83
N SER A 98 5.43 -18.20 -2.88
CA SER A 98 6.56 -18.54 -3.75
C SER A 98 7.10 -17.31 -4.46
N LYS A 99 6.22 -16.44 -4.98
CA LYS A 99 6.64 -15.19 -5.63
C LYS A 99 7.36 -14.24 -4.66
N ALA A 100 6.90 -14.15 -3.41
CA ALA A 100 7.59 -13.38 -2.39
C ALA A 100 9.02 -13.92 -2.15
N LYS A 101 9.20 -15.23 -2.02
CA LYS A 101 10.53 -15.84 -1.84
C LYS A 101 11.42 -15.69 -3.07
N GLU A 102 10.85 -15.73 -4.27
CA GLU A 102 11.58 -15.48 -5.52
C GLU A 102 12.18 -14.06 -5.53
N ILE A 103 11.40 -13.05 -5.14
CA ILE A 103 11.85 -11.65 -5.18
C ILE A 103 12.76 -11.28 -4.00
N PHE A 104 12.42 -11.74 -2.79
CA PHE A 104 13.06 -11.29 -1.56
C PHE A 104 14.08 -12.29 -0.98
N GLY A 105 14.21 -13.49 -1.56
CA GLY A 105 15.12 -14.53 -1.09
C GLY A 105 14.62 -15.26 0.16
N ASP A 106 15.54 -15.54 1.09
CA ASP A 106 15.24 -16.27 2.32
C ASP A 106 14.52 -15.38 3.35
N ILE A 107 13.20 -15.31 3.20
CA ILE A 107 12.31 -14.54 4.05
C ILE A 107 11.22 -15.43 4.66
N LYS A 108 10.70 -14.98 5.80
CA LYS A 108 9.59 -15.64 6.47
C LYS A 108 8.27 -15.22 5.83
N VAL A 109 7.53 -16.20 5.31
CA VAL A 109 6.18 -16.01 4.77
C VAL A 109 5.20 -16.93 5.48
N LYS A 110 4.05 -16.40 5.89
CA LYS A 110 3.01 -17.13 6.63
C LYS A 110 1.63 -16.85 6.07
N ASP A 111 0.67 -17.72 6.37
CA ASP A 111 -0.74 -17.38 6.23
C ASP A 111 -1.12 -16.27 7.23
N ALA A 112 -1.99 -15.37 6.80
CA ALA A 112 -2.63 -14.36 7.62
C ALA A 112 -4.03 -14.85 7.97
N TYR A 113 -4.26 -15.27 9.22
CA TYR A 113 -5.62 -15.58 9.66
C TYR A 113 -6.33 -14.28 10.04
N MET A 114 -7.44 -13.98 9.37
CA MET A 114 -8.44 -13.04 9.88
C MET A 114 -9.62 -13.84 10.49
N TYR A 115 -10.36 -13.19 11.39
CA TYR A 115 -11.70 -13.63 11.78
C TYR A 115 -12.59 -13.83 10.53
N GLU A 116 -13.53 -14.77 10.60
CA GLU A 116 -14.53 -15.05 9.55
C GLU A 116 -14.00 -15.68 8.25
N GLY A 117 -12.96 -16.51 8.33
CA GLY A 117 -12.57 -17.39 7.21
C GLY A 117 -11.86 -16.70 6.03
N LYS A 118 -11.49 -15.41 6.19
CA LYS A 118 -10.67 -14.70 5.21
C LYS A 118 -9.19 -15.00 5.49
N GLU A 119 -8.58 -15.80 4.62
CA GLU A 119 -7.18 -16.22 4.76
C GLU A 119 -6.28 -15.42 3.80
N GLY A 120 -5.32 -14.67 4.36
CA GLY A 120 -4.35 -13.88 3.63
C GLY A 120 -2.93 -14.45 3.64
N VAL A 121 -1.95 -13.65 3.23
CA VAL A 121 -0.51 -13.95 3.31
C VAL A 121 0.20 -12.80 4.01
N LYS A 122 1.15 -13.11 4.90
CA LYS A 122 2.07 -12.15 5.50
C LYS A 122 3.50 -12.45 5.08
N VAL A 123 4.18 -11.43 4.57
CA VAL A 123 5.60 -11.45 4.21
C VAL A 123 6.35 -10.62 5.24
N PHE A 124 7.30 -11.22 5.96
CA PHE A 124 8.06 -10.55 7.01
C PHE A 124 9.47 -10.21 6.56
N PHE A 125 9.90 -8.99 6.88
CA PHE A 125 11.27 -8.50 6.73
C PHE A 125 11.84 -8.20 8.11
N GLU A 126 13.15 -7.95 8.19
CA GLU A 126 13.78 -7.49 9.44
C GLU A 126 13.14 -6.20 9.97
N ASN A 127 12.83 -5.26 9.07
CA ASN A 127 12.33 -3.93 9.41
C ASN A 127 10.93 -3.65 8.85
N GLY A 128 10.05 -4.65 8.83
CA GLY A 128 8.65 -4.45 8.44
C GLY A 128 7.98 -5.69 7.91
N ARG A 129 6.82 -5.50 7.28
CA ARG A 129 6.07 -6.61 6.66
C ARG A 129 5.14 -6.11 5.56
N ILE A 130 4.68 -7.03 4.73
CA ILE A 130 3.57 -6.82 3.82
C ILE A 130 2.45 -7.80 4.20
N ASP A 131 1.27 -7.26 4.49
CA ASP A 131 0.06 -8.04 4.73
C ASP A 131 -0.79 -8.01 3.45
N ILE A 132 -0.91 -9.16 2.78
CA ILE A 132 -1.74 -9.36 1.58
C ILE A 132 -3.05 -10.00 2.02
N LEU A 133 -4.16 -9.31 1.83
CA LEU A 133 -5.53 -9.81 2.03
C LEU A 133 -6.29 -9.78 0.70
N PRO A 134 -7.36 -10.59 0.53
CA PRO A 134 -8.15 -10.60 -0.70
C PRO A 134 -8.70 -9.24 -1.15
N HIS A 135 -9.02 -8.37 -0.18
CA HIS A 135 -9.62 -7.05 -0.43
C HIS A 135 -8.66 -5.88 -0.22
N SER A 136 -7.48 -6.11 0.36
CA SER A 136 -6.56 -5.05 0.72
C SER A 136 -5.11 -5.49 0.76
N LEU A 137 -4.23 -4.52 0.54
CA LEU A 137 -2.79 -4.66 0.68
C LEU A 137 -2.32 -3.67 1.75
N HIS A 138 -1.46 -4.12 2.66
CA HIS A 138 -0.83 -3.24 3.64
C HIS A 138 0.68 -3.41 3.61
N VAL A 139 1.40 -2.34 3.28
CA VAL A 139 2.85 -2.30 3.15
C VAL A 139 3.42 -1.53 4.33
N TRP A 140 3.92 -2.25 5.33
CA TRP A 140 4.46 -1.72 6.60
C TRP A 140 5.99 -1.67 6.59
N CYS A 141 6.57 -1.25 5.47
CA CYS A 141 8.01 -1.13 5.28
C CYS A 141 8.30 -0.02 4.25
N LYS A 142 9.59 0.34 4.11
CA LYS A 142 10.05 1.24 3.05
C LYS A 142 9.93 0.57 1.68
N PHE A 143 9.55 1.36 0.69
CA PHE A 143 9.43 0.90 -0.70
C PHE A 143 10.82 0.83 -1.35
N SER A 144 11.49 -0.32 -1.24
CA SER A 144 12.62 -0.65 -2.10
C SER A 144 12.13 -1.04 -3.50
N GLU A 145 13.03 -1.14 -4.49
CA GLU A 145 12.67 -1.63 -5.83
C GLU A 145 12.02 -3.03 -5.78
N GLN A 146 12.54 -3.95 -4.95
CA GLN A 146 11.94 -5.26 -4.77
C GLN A 146 10.52 -5.20 -4.19
N VAL A 147 10.26 -4.27 -3.25
CA VAL A 147 8.90 -4.06 -2.71
C VAL A 147 7.98 -3.52 -3.80
N LEU A 148 8.44 -2.55 -4.59
CA LEU A 148 7.67 -2.00 -5.71
C LEU A 148 7.35 -3.09 -6.75
N ASP A 149 8.33 -3.90 -7.15
CA ASP A 149 8.15 -5.01 -8.09
C ASP A 149 7.14 -6.04 -7.59
N PHE A 150 7.23 -6.42 -6.32
CA PHE A 150 6.29 -7.36 -5.74
C PHE A 150 4.88 -6.78 -5.67
N CYS A 151 4.74 -5.51 -5.27
CA CYS A 151 3.43 -4.85 -5.22
C CYS A 151 2.82 -4.67 -6.62
N ASP A 152 3.61 -4.32 -7.63
CA ASP A 152 3.17 -4.28 -9.03
C ASP A 152 2.69 -5.65 -9.50
N TRP A 153 3.41 -6.72 -9.16
CA TRP A 153 2.98 -8.10 -9.47
C TRP A 153 1.67 -8.46 -8.75
N LEU A 154 1.49 -8.08 -7.49
CA LEU A 154 0.25 -8.31 -6.75
C LEU A 154 -0.93 -7.56 -7.37
N PHE A 155 -0.72 -6.34 -7.87
CA PHE A 155 -1.78 -5.53 -8.48
C PHE A 155 -2.40 -6.26 -9.69
N VAL A 156 -1.56 -6.85 -10.52
CA VAL A 156 -2.00 -7.63 -11.68
C VAL A 156 -2.58 -8.99 -11.26
N ASN A 157 -1.84 -9.77 -10.47
CA ASN A 157 -2.13 -11.20 -10.29
C ASN A 157 -3.07 -11.52 -9.12
N VAL A 158 -3.18 -10.61 -8.15
CA VAL A 158 -4.01 -10.81 -6.94
C VAL A 158 -5.20 -9.87 -6.95
N TYR A 159 -4.98 -8.60 -7.28
CA TYR A 159 -6.03 -7.60 -7.23
C TYR A 159 -6.76 -7.41 -8.56
N GLN A 160 -6.17 -7.89 -9.66
CA GLN A 160 -6.71 -7.77 -11.02
C GLN A 160 -7.03 -6.32 -11.37
N LEU A 161 -6.14 -5.41 -10.96
CA LEU A 161 -6.19 -4.01 -11.32
C LEU A 161 -5.60 -3.86 -12.72
N GLU A 162 -6.45 -4.03 -13.73
CA GLU A 162 -6.13 -3.70 -15.12
C GLU A 162 -6.53 -2.24 -15.39
N SER A 163 -5.76 -1.56 -16.23
CA SER A 163 -6.18 -0.30 -16.82
C SER A 163 -7.23 -0.58 -17.90
N GLU A 164 -8.43 -0.03 -17.75
CA GLU A 164 -9.43 0.05 -18.84
C GLU A 164 -8.83 0.70 -20.09
#